data_AF-A0A432GMS5-F1
#
_entry.id   AF-A0A432GMS5-F1
#
_cell.length_a   1.000
_cell.length_b   1.000
_cell.length_c   1.000
_cell.angle_alpha   90.00
_cell.angle_beta   90.00
_cell.angle_gamma   90.00
#
_symmetry.space_group_name_H-M   'P 1'
#
loop_
_entity.id
_entity.type
_entity.pdbx_description
1 polymer ?
#
loop_
_entity_poly.entity_id
_entity_poly.type
_entity_poly.pdbx_seq_one_letter_code
_entity_poly.pdbx_strand_id
1 'polypeptide(L)'
;MFNPGDLNKIKTLREFDERVTAPLHGFGNADHYYSESSCRQYLNKIYVPTLIMNSLDDPFLDTKTFPSPKEVSDTVELEFLQKGGHAGFIIGNSWKNYGWIETRIP
;
A
#
# COMPACT_ATOMS: atom_id res chain seq x y z
N MET A 1 31.09 -2.19 5.40
CA MET A 1 30.60 -0.97 4.71
C MET A 1 29.57 -1.43 3.68
N PHE A 2 28.39 -0.84 3.67
CA PHE A 2 27.31 -1.19 2.73
C PHE A 2 27.80 -0.98 1.28
N ASN A 3 27.60 -1.99 0.41
CA ASN A 3 27.94 -1.93 -1.01
C ASN A 3 26.79 -2.55 -1.81
N PRO A 4 25.95 -1.73 -2.48
CA PRO A 4 24.80 -2.23 -3.24
C PRO A 4 25.17 -2.88 -4.58
N GLY A 5 26.46 -2.91 -4.94
CA GLY A 5 26.92 -3.35 -6.25
C GLY A 5 26.56 -2.35 -7.35
N ASP A 6 26.38 -2.85 -8.57
CA ASP A 6 26.03 -2.02 -9.73
C ASP A 6 24.54 -1.67 -9.73
N LEU A 7 24.24 -0.42 -9.36
CA LEU A 7 22.88 0.12 -9.31
C LEU A 7 22.18 0.13 -10.68
N ASN A 8 22.92 0.16 -11.80
CA ASN A 8 22.32 0.16 -13.15
C ASN A 8 21.61 -1.16 -13.49
N LYS A 9 21.93 -2.23 -12.74
CA LYS A 9 21.31 -3.55 -12.90
C LYS A 9 20.00 -3.70 -12.15
N ILE A 10 19.61 -2.74 -11.30
CA ILE A 10 18.33 -2.75 -10.61
C ILE A 10 17.25 -2.32 -11.60
N LYS A 11 16.25 -3.18 -11.82
CA LYS A 11 15.13 -2.96 -12.75
C LYS A 11 13.78 -2.92 -12.05
N THR A 12 13.70 -3.33 -10.80
CA THR A 12 12.46 -3.35 -10.02
C THR A 12 12.65 -2.74 -8.63
N LEU A 13 11.55 -2.23 -8.05
CA LEU A 13 11.56 -1.77 -6.65
C LEU A 13 11.97 -2.91 -5.70
N ARG A 14 11.50 -4.13 -5.96
CA ARG A 14 11.86 -5.28 -5.13
C ARG A 14 13.36 -5.60 -5.15
N GLU A 15 14.04 -5.44 -6.30
CA GLU A 15 15.51 -5.57 -6.37
C GLU A 15 16.23 -4.42 -5.66
N PHE A 16 15.66 -3.22 -5.72
CA PHE A 16 16.16 -2.09 -4.93
C PHE A 16 16.06 -2.40 -3.44
N ASP A 17 14.92 -2.92 -2.98
CA ASP A 17 14.74 -3.28 -1.59
C ASP A 17 15.67 -4.40 -1.15
N GLU A 18 15.89 -5.39 -2.01
CA GLU A 18 16.79 -6.50 -1.74
C GLU A 18 18.24 -6.03 -1.55
N ARG A 19 18.72 -5.12 -2.40
CA ARG A 19 20.13 -4.71 -2.44
C ARG A 19 20.44 -3.46 -1.65
N VAL A 20 19.43 -2.63 -1.36
CA VAL A 20 19.58 -1.31 -0.75
C VAL A 20 18.79 -1.21 0.53
N THR A 21 17.45 -1.20 0.45
CA THR A 21 16.58 -0.95 1.61
C THR A 21 16.86 -1.95 2.72
N ALA A 22 16.80 -3.25 2.44
CA ALA A 22 16.96 -4.28 3.46
C ALA A 22 18.33 -4.22 4.14
N PRO A 23 19.48 -4.26 3.42
CA PRO A 23 20.79 -4.22 4.06
C PRO A 23 21.09 -2.91 4.78
N LEU A 24 20.61 -1.77 4.25
CA LEU A 24 20.82 -0.46 4.88
C LEU A 24 20.10 -0.35 6.22
N HIS A 25 18.95 -1.01 6.35
CA HIS A 25 18.11 -0.99 7.55
C HIS A 25 18.27 -2.24 8.44
N GLY A 26 19.26 -3.11 8.15
CA GLY A 26 19.55 -4.29 8.97
C GLY A 26 18.63 -5.49 8.75
N PHE A 27 17.79 -5.46 7.72
CA PHE A 27 17.02 -6.63 7.29
C PHE A 27 17.90 -7.58 6.46
N GLY A 28 17.52 -8.86 6.49
CA GLY A 28 18.29 -9.92 5.83
C GLY A 28 18.14 -9.94 4.31
N ASN A 29 16.97 -9.54 3.82
CA ASN A 29 16.58 -9.46 2.41
C ASN A 29 15.27 -8.66 2.31
N ALA A 30 14.76 -8.47 1.10
CA ALA A 30 13.50 -7.73 0.93
C ALA A 30 12.28 -8.47 1.52
N ASP A 31 12.22 -9.81 1.51
CA ASP A 31 11.10 -10.53 2.14
C ASP A 31 11.04 -10.29 3.65
N HIS A 32 12.20 -10.32 4.32
CA HIS A 32 12.32 -9.99 5.73
C HIS A 32 11.86 -8.55 5.98
N TYR A 33 12.34 -7.59 5.18
CA TYR A 33 11.88 -6.20 5.24
C TYR A 33 10.36 -6.08 5.11
N TYR A 34 9.76 -6.70 4.09
CA TYR A 34 8.31 -6.64 3.86
C TYR A 34 7.51 -7.34 4.95
N SER A 35 7.99 -8.47 5.49
CA SER A 35 7.29 -9.20 6.54
C SER A 35 7.22 -8.41 7.85
N GLU A 36 8.32 -7.82 8.29
CA GLU A 36 8.40 -7.08 9.56
C GLU A 36 7.78 -5.69 9.44
N SER A 37 7.96 -5.03 8.29
CA SER A 37 7.49 -3.66 8.09
C SER A 37 6.04 -3.56 7.62
N SER A 38 5.40 -4.68 7.27
CA SER A 38 4.01 -4.69 6.81
C SER A 38 3.04 -4.40 7.94
N CYS A 39 2.09 -3.50 7.68
CA CYS A 39 0.97 -3.24 8.58
C CYS A 39 -0.07 -4.37 8.58
N ARG A 40 -0.08 -5.24 7.56
CA ARG A 40 -1.14 -6.22 7.29
C ARG A 40 -1.45 -7.12 8.49
N GLN A 41 -0.41 -7.54 9.20
CA GLN A 41 -0.49 -8.41 10.38
C GLN A 41 -1.10 -7.74 11.64
N TYR A 42 -1.31 -6.43 11.61
CA TYR A 42 -1.90 -5.67 12.72
C TYR A 42 -3.33 -5.22 12.44
N LEU A 43 -3.83 -5.40 11.21
CA LEU A 43 -5.17 -4.91 10.82
C LEU A 43 -6.30 -5.58 11.62
N ASN A 44 -6.11 -6.83 12.05
CA ASN A 44 -7.04 -7.55 12.92
C ASN A 44 -7.03 -7.09 14.39
N LYS A 45 -6.12 -6.18 14.75
CA LYS A 45 -6.00 -5.59 16.11
C LYS A 45 -6.42 -4.13 16.15
N ILE A 46 -7.07 -3.63 15.10
CA ILE A 46 -7.66 -2.30 15.11
C ILE A 46 -8.93 -2.38 15.98
N TYR A 47 -9.07 -1.48 16.96
CA TYR A 47 -10.25 -1.43 17.84
C TYR A 47 -11.05 -0.14 17.70
N VAL A 48 -10.50 0.83 16.96
CA VAL A 48 -11.16 2.10 16.67
C VAL A 48 -11.84 1.98 15.29
N PRO A 49 -13.08 2.45 15.12
CA PRO A 49 -13.73 2.48 13.81
C PRO A 49 -12.80 3.08 12.74
N THR A 50 -12.46 2.29 11.73
CA THR A 50 -11.45 2.66 10.73
C THR A 50 -11.95 2.30 9.35
N LEU A 51 -11.85 3.25 8.41
CA LEU A 51 -12.10 3.01 6.99
C LEU A 51 -10.75 2.86 6.27
N ILE A 52 -10.53 1.73 5.62
CA ILE A 52 -9.37 1.50 4.74
C ILE A 52 -9.89 1.51 3.31
N MET A 53 -9.28 2.34 2.48
CA MET A 53 -9.68 2.50 1.10
C MET A 53 -8.52 2.34 0.14
N ASN A 54 -8.81 1.74 -1.00
CA ASN A 54 -7.88 1.67 -2.13
C ASN A 54 -8.61 1.86 -3.45
N SER A 55 -7.89 2.23 -4.50
CA SER A 55 -8.44 2.26 -5.85
C SER A 55 -7.88 1.14 -6.70
N LEU A 56 -8.75 0.51 -7.48
CA LEU A 56 -8.39 -0.60 -8.38
C LEU A 56 -7.58 -0.12 -9.59
N ASP A 57 -7.58 1.18 -9.89
CA ASP A 57 -6.74 1.80 -10.93
C ASP A 57 -5.49 2.50 -10.36
N ASP A 58 -5.10 2.18 -9.11
CA ASP A 58 -3.87 2.65 -8.51
C ASP A 58 -2.64 2.11 -9.28
N PRO A 59 -1.79 2.99 -9.86
CA PRO A 59 -0.62 2.56 -10.64
C PRO A 59 0.54 2.06 -9.78
N PHE A 60 0.47 2.22 -8.46
CA PHE A 60 1.54 1.89 -7.52
C PHE A 60 1.23 0.63 -6.70
N LEU A 61 -0.02 0.43 -6.30
CA LEU A 61 -0.44 -0.73 -5.50
C LEU A 61 -1.13 -1.80 -6.35
N ASP A 62 -0.61 -3.03 -6.30
CA ASP A 62 -1.29 -4.20 -6.88
C ASP A 62 -2.46 -4.64 -5.97
N THR A 63 -3.60 -5.00 -6.55
CA THR A 63 -4.80 -5.44 -5.81
C THR A 63 -4.56 -6.66 -4.91
N LYS A 64 -3.54 -7.48 -5.20
CA LYS A 64 -3.09 -8.57 -4.32
C LYS A 64 -2.57 -8.08 -2.97
N THR A 65 -2.16 -6.82 -2.89
CA THR A 65 -1.71 -6.20 -1.62
C THR A 65 -2.87 -5.76 -0.74
N PHE A 66 -4.10 -5.71 -1.27
CA PHE A 66 -5.26 -5.24 -0.51
C PHE A 66 -5.62 -6.27 0.57
N PRO A 67 -6.03 -5.82 1.76
CA PRO A 67 -6.47 -6.74 2.81
C PRO A 67 -7.79 -7.39 2.42
N SER A 68 -7.96 -8.66 2.76
CA SER A 68 -9.27 -9.31 2.69
C SER A 68 -10.07 -9.06 3.96
N PRO A 69 -11.41 -9.22 3.93
CA PRO A 69 -12.23 -9.11 5.13
C PRO A 69 -11.84 -10.06 6.27
N LYS A 70 -11.10 -11.15 5.98
CA LYS A 70 -10.62 -12.11 6.98
C LYS A 70 -9.37 -11.64 7.73
N GLU A 71 -8.72 -10.59 7.24
CA GLU A 71 -7.45 -10.10 7.77
C GLU A 71 -7.61 -8.85 8.63
N VAL A 72 -8.83 -8.32 8.71
CA VAL A 72 -9.15 -7.11 9.44
C VAL A 72 -10.13 -7.40 10.58
N SER A 73 -10.19 -6.52 11.57
CA SER A 73 -11.14 -6.60 12.68
C SER A 73 -12.53 -6.14 12.25
N ASP A 74 -13.56 -6.47 13.02
CA ASP A 74 -14.95 -6.05 12.76
C ASP A 74 -15.16 -4.52 12.80
N THR A 75 -14.22 -3.76 13.40
CA THR A 75 -14.26 -2.28 13.41
C THR A 75 -13.60 -1.65 12.17
N VAL A 76 -13.12 -2.46 11.22
CA VAL A 76 -12.50 -1.99 9.99
C VAL A 76 -13.49 -2.19 8.84
N GLU A 77 -13.78 -1.10 8.13
CA GLU A 77 -14.50 -1.13 6.86
C GLU A 77 -13.50 -1.07 5.71
N LEU A 78 -13.67 -1.95 4.72
CA LEU A 78 -12.85 -1.99 3.51
C LEU A 78 -13.66 -1.46 2.33
N GLU A 79 -13.12 -0.48 1.61
CA GLU A 79 -13.78 0.08 0.44
C GLU A 79 -12.82 0.19 -0.75
N PHE A 80 -13.14 -0.52 -1.84
CA PHE A 80 -12.31 -0.55 -3.04
C PHE A 80 -13.02 0.14 -4.21
N LEU A 81 -12.51 1.29 -4.62
CA LEU A 81 -13.09 2.09 -5.69
C LEU A 81 -12.57 1.65 -7.05
N GLN A 82 -13.46 1.59 -8.05
CA GLN A 82 -13.06 1.27 -9.44
C GLN A 82 -12.10 2.29 -10.03
N LYS A 83 -12.24 3.56 -9.63
CA LYS A 83 -11.40 4.67 -10.07
C LYS A 83 -11.13 5.62 -8.92
N GLY A 84 -9.95 6.21 -8.91
CA GLY A 84 -9.53 7.14 -7.86
C GLY A 84 -8.02 7.39 -7.83
N GLY A 85 -7.24 6.51 -8.47
CA GLY A 85 -5.78 6.58 -8.48
C GLY A 85 -5.18 6.36 -7.09
N HIS A 86 -3.90 6.72 -6.94
CA HIS A 86 -3.13 6.40 -5.74
C HIS A 86 -3.48 7.25 -4.51
N ALA A 87 -3.57 8.58 -4.66
CA ALA A 87 -3.64 9.51 -3.53
C ALA A 87 -4.84 10.47 -3.56
N GLY A 88 -5.51 10.61 -4.70
CA GLY A 88 -6.55 11.62 -4.87
C GLY A 88 -7.98 11.12 -4.61
N PHE A 89 -8.21 9.81 -4.79
CA PHE A 89 -9.54 9.21 -4.82
C PHE A 89 -10.54 10.07 -5.63
N ILE A 90 -10.05 10.66 -6.74
CA ILE A 90 -10.82 11.60 -7.54
C ILE A 90 -11.73 10.80 -8.44
N ILE A 91 -13.02 11.11 -8.38
CA ILE A 91 -14.03 10.47 -9.21
C ILE A 91 -14.77 11.51 -10.05
N GLY A 92 -15.43 11.04 -11.09
CA GLY A 92 -16.16 11.88 -12.04
C GLY A 92 -15.72 11.69 -13.48
N ASN A 93 -15.95 12.70 -14.30
CA ASN A 93 -15.58 12.70 -15.72
C ASN A 93 -14.75 13.96 -16.03
N SER A 94 -14.23 14.06 -17.25
CA SER A 94 -13.34 15.16 -17.67
C SER A 94 -13.89 16.58 -17.47
N TRP A 95 -15.21 16.74 -17.28
CA TRP A 95 -15.87 18.02 -17.09
C TRP A 95 -16.23 18.31 -15.62
N LYS A 96 -16.31 17.29 -14.77
CA LYS A 96 -16.63 17.42 -13.35
C LYS A 96 -15.95 16.30 -12.57
N ASN A 97 -14.90 16.68 -11.86
CA ASN A 97 -14.18 15.84 -10.93
C ASN A 97 -14.46 16.32 -9.50
N TYR A 98 -14.55 15.38 -8.56
CA TYR A 98 -14.65 15.66 -7.14
C TYR A 98 -13.91 14.60 -6.35
N GLY A 99 -13.40 14.97 -5.18
CA GLY A 99 -12.77 14.03 -4.26
C GLY A 99 -13.83 13.11 -3.66
N TRP A 100 -13.69 11.80 -3.84
CA TRP A 100 -14.63 10.84 -3.23
C TRP A 100 -14.58 10.91 -1.71
N ILE A 101 -13.39 11.11 -1.13
CA ILE A 101 -13.19 11.18 0.33
C ILE A 101 -14.10 12.25 0.96
N GLU A 102 -14.20 13.41 0.31
CA GLU A 102 -15.00 14.57 0.75
C GLU A 102 -16.51 14.25 0.78
N THR A 103 -16.95 13.19 0.08
CA THR A 103 -18.34 12.74 0.08
C THR A 103 -18.62 11.61 1.07
N ARG A 104 -17.57 10.91 1.53
CA ARG A 104 -17.68 9.74 2.41
C ARG A 104 -17.44 10.06 3.87
N ILE A 105 -16.45 10.90 4.13
CA ILE A 105 -16.02 11.29 5.48
C ILE A 105 -16.65 12.66 5.77
N PRO A 106 -17.45 12.79 6.85
CA PRO A 106 -18.14 14.03 7.19
C PRO A 106 -17.20 15.17 7.61
#